data_AF-A0A484DKA9-F1
#
_entry.id   AF-A0A484DKA9-F1
#
_cell.length_a   1.000
_cell.length_b   1.000
_cell.length_c   1.000
_cell.angle_alpha   90.00
_cell.angle_beta   90.00
_cell.angle_gamma   90.00
#
_symmetry.space_group_name_H-M   'P 1'
#
loop_
_entity.id
_entity.type
_entity.pdbx_description
1 polymer ?
#
loop_
_entity_poly.entity_id
_entity_poly.type
_entity_poly.pdbx_seq_one_letter_code
_entity_poly.pdbx_strand_id
1 'polypeptide(L)'
;MEKLRTNSLKLSLPSMPSYLEVLPDIGPRQGSMYPKLPTVEPRPCPQHHRPMDLFCHEDKECVCEVCCQHEHKGHRVLKTQEERKERQKELLKMQVDIQKRIQETEKRLMELPHVARQHKALVQALEQESTDLFSELVNNVNLTGIQVGEVLSTHETSLGSRVEGQIYRLENEVAPLRWKSEELSRLASMQDDICFLKNFLIMEALGQTGATEESILSQEEAVVASIRSALKELQESIQDVCKATLAKIVTLVNPDPVASTPNGAAVADTTAANNSGQASTQDTASAPPSPFPPPQPQAAPVTTMGLANSEPKTREELLKFRFEPTMDANTVYRHVQLSDGGHKATMRAENLNLPDHPERFHFWRQVLCEEPLAGSPYYWEVEWTGKKITIGVAYKEMERKGADDNSRLGHNALSWSLNWSGTGFSFWHDGQEKLLGSPKARRIGIYLDQQAGILAFYHIAHNQADLIHQHQSQFTGPLYPGFRFWAGVGATVTVCQLD
;
A
#
# COMPACT_ATOMS: atom_id res chain seq x y z
N MET A 1 41.89 31.51 -8.81
CA MET A 1 41.35 31.73 -10.16
C MET A 1 40.10 30.86 -10.27
N GLU A 2 38.95 31.42 -9.91
CA GLU A 2 37.92 31.93 -10.85
C GLU A 2 36.99 30.79 -11.31
N LYS A 3 35.66 30.78 -11.09
CA LYS A 3 34.69 31.86 -10.86
C LYS A 3 33.57 31.38 -9.94
N LEU A 4 33.33 32.16 -8.88
CA LEU A 4 32.05 32.24 -8.19
C LEU A 4 31.01 32.82 -9.17
N ARG A 5 29.93 32.08 -9.42
CA ARG A 5 28.69 32.66 -9.96
C ARG A 5 27.56 32.42 -8.96
N THR A 6 27.33 33.47 -8.20
CA THR A 6 26.04 33.84 -7.62
C THR A 6 24.92 33.65 -8.64
N ASN A 7 23.91 32.87 -8.31
CA ASN A 7 22.61 32.96 -8.97
C ASN A 7 21.50 32.87 -7.92
N SER A 8 20.95 34.06 -7.67
CA SER A 8 19.69 34.43 -7.06
C SER A 8 18.68 33.30 -6.85
N LEU A 9 18.37 33.06 -5.57
CA LEU A 9 17.17 32.37 -5.11
C LEU A 9 15.93 33.04 -5.71
N LYS A 10 15.38 32.47 -6.77
CA LYS A 10 13.95 32.64 -7.07
C LYS A 10 13.20 31.70 -6.13
N LEU A 11 12.73 32.25 -5.01
CA LEU A 11 11.65 31.66 -4.22
C LEU A 11 10.41 31.55 -5.13
N SER A 12 10.26 30.42 -5.82
CA SER A 12 8.96 30.02 -6.34
C SER A 12 8.12 29.58 -5.15
N LEU A 13 7.09 30.36 -4.83
CA LEU A 13 6.08 29.97 -3.85
C LEU A 13 5.56 28.55 -4.17
N PRO A 14 5.48 27.64 -3.20
CA PRO A 14 4.80 26.36 -3.42
C PRO A 14 3.34 26.61 -3.73
N SER A 15 2.83 25.96 -4.78
CA SER A 15 1.43 26.09 -5.18
C SER A 15 0.53 25.69 -4.00
N MET A 16 -0.42 26.57 -3.71
CA MET A 16 -1.46 26.33 -2.73
C MET A 16 -2.21 25.05 -3.10
N PRO A 17 -2.66 24.24 -2.12
CA PRO A 17 -3.66 23.24 -2.42
C PRO A 17 -4.88 23.97 -2.98
N SER A 18 -5.28 23.64 -4.20
CA SER A 18 -6.58 24.02 -4.73
C SER A 18 -7.61 23.33 -3.84
N TYR A 19 -8.10 24.04 -2.84
CA TYR A 19 -9.39 23.71 -2.28
C TYR A 19 -10.35 23.75 -3.48
N LEU A 20 -11.01 22.63 -3.76
CA LEU A 20 -12.06 22.56 -4.77
C LEU A 20 -13.02 23.74 -4.52
N GLU A 21 -12.94 24.77 -5.36
CA GLU A 21 -14.04 25.70 -5.57
C GLU A 21 -15.13 24.90 -6.29
N VAL A 22 -15.86 24.09 -5.54
CA VAL A 22 -17.26 23.82 -5.86
C VAL A 22 -18.05 24.89 -5.14
N LEU A 23 -17.85 26.14 -5.56
CA LEU A 23 -18.91 27.12 -5.50
C LEU A 23 -19.48 27.17 -6.91
N PRO A 24 -20.78 26.94 -7.11
CA PRO A 24 -21.41 27.44 -8.32
C PRO A 24 -21.06 28.92 -8.38
N ASP A 25 -20.52 29.37 -9.50
CA ASP A 25 -20.35 30.79 -9.82
C ASP A 25 -21.73 31.45 -9.82
N ILE A 26 -22.21 31.78 -8.62
CA ILE A 26 -23.25 32.77 -8.42
C ILE A 26 -22.49 34.07 -8.30
N GLY A 27 -21.95 34.52 -9.43
CA GLY A 27 -21.54 35.91 -9.60
C GLY A 27 -22.66 36.84 -9.08
N PRO A 28 -22.32 38.08 -8.68
CA PRO A 28 -23.31 39.00 -8.14
C PRO A 28 -24.51 39.02 -9.07
N ARG A 29 -25.71 38.69 -8.58
CA ARG A 29 -26.95 38.76 -9.36
C ARG A 29 -27.07 40.19 -9.89
N GLN A 30 -26.58 40.43 -11.10
CA GLN A 30 -26.67 41.70 -11.80
C GLN A 30 -28.07 41.78 -12.39
N GLY A 31 -29.01 42.08 -11.51
CA GLY A 31 -30.38 42.35 -11.85
C GLY A 31 -31.01 43.07 -10.68
N SER A 32 -31.37 44.34 -10.89
CA SER A 32 -32.37 44.96 -10.02
C SER A 32 -33.58 44.03 -10.02
N MET A 33 -33.99 43.54 -8.83
CA MET A 33 -35.20 42.72 -8.71
C MET A 33 -36.45 43.46 -9.18
N TYR A 34 -36.35 44.77 -9.41
CA TYR A 34 -37.44 45.64 -9.82
C TYR A 34 -37.14 46.32 -11.17
N PRO A 35 -38.09 46.29 -12.13
CA PRO A 35 -38.01 47.11 -13.34
C PRO A 35 -37.97 48.60 -12.98
N LYS A 36 -37.35 49.45 -13.83
CA LYS A 36 -37.29 50.90 -13.64
C LYS A 36 -38.70 51.45 -13.39
N LEU A 37 -38.94 51.98 -12.19
CA LEU A 37 -40.25 52.47 -11.76
C LEU A 37 -40.63 53.72 -12.57
N PRO A 38 -41.89 53.83 -13.07
CA PRO A 38 -42.37 55.01 -13.77
C PRO A 38 -42.34 56.27 -12.90
N THR A 39 -42.06 57.39 -13.55
CA THR A 39 -42.01 58.72 -12.94
C THR A 39 -43.41 59.19 -12.53
N VAL A 40 -43.64 59.19 -11.22
CA VAL A 40 -44.50 60.08 -10.39
C VAL A 40 -45.74 60.70 -11.05
N GLU A 41 -46.83 59.94 -11.15
CA GLU A 41 -48.19 60.49 -10.98
C GLU A 41 -48.91 59.69 -9.88
N PRO A 42 -49.65 60.33 -8.95
CA PRO A 42 -50.43 59.60 -7.95
C PRO A 42 -51.44 58.70 -8.64
N ARG A 43 -51.35 57.38 -8.43
CA ARG A 43 -52.33 56.45 -9.00
C ARG A 43 -53.73 56.80 -8.45
N PRO A 44 -54.73 57.05 -9.32
CA PRO A 44 -56.09 57.24 -8.88
C PRO A 44 -56.69 55.92 -8.42
N CYS A 45 -57.56 55.97 -7.42
CA CYS A 45 -58.31 54.83 -6.92
C CYS A 45 -59.17 54.26 -8.06
N PRO A 46 -59.12 52.94 -8.32
CA PRO A 46 -59.88 52.34 -9.41
C PRO A 46 -61.40 52.45 -9.22
N GLN A 47 -61.87 52.59 -7.98
CA GLN A 47 -63.30 52.72 -7.66
C GLN A 47 -63.77 54.18 -7.59
N HIS A 48 -62.95 55.05 -7.00
CA HIS A 48 -63.37 56.42 -6.65
C HIS A 48 -62.73 57.50 -7.53
N HIS A 49 -61.77 57.16 -8.38
CA HIS A 49 -60.97 58.08 -9.20
C HIS A 49 -60.29 59.22 -8.40
N ARG A 50 -60.18 59.06 -7.08
CA ARG A 50 -59.50 59.98 -6.14
C ARG A 50 -58.05 59.57 -5.94
N PRO A 51 -57.14 60.49 -5.59
CA PRO A 51 -55.75 60.15 -5.32
C PRO A 51 -55.64 59.11 -4.19
N MET A 52 -54.76 58.12 -4.36
CA MET A 52 -54.42 57.11 -3.34
C MET A 52 -53.20 57.57 -2.54
N ASP A 53 -53.35 58.66 -1.79
CA ASP A 53 -52.27 59.31 -1.03
C ASP A 53 -52.24 58.93 0.46
N LEU A 54 -53.15 58.05 0.91
CA LEU A 54 -53.19 57.46 2.25
C LEU A 54 -52.69 56.00 2.23
N PHE A 55 -52.19 55.50 3.36
CA PHE A 55 -51.70 54.12 3.53
C PHE A 55 -52.30 53.47 4.78
N CYS A 56 -52.92 52.30 4.59
CA CYS A 56 -53.50 51.50 5.67
C CYS A 56 -52.46 50.50 6.21
N HIS A 57 -52.18 50.53 7.52
CA HIS A 57 -51.12 49.69 8.11
C HIS A 57 -51.47 48.21 8.18
N GLU A 58 -52.73 47.93 8.50
CA GLU A 58 -53.27 46.60 8.70
C GLU A 58 -53.34 45.84 7.36
N ASP A 59 -53.86 46.49 6.33
CA ASP A 59 -54.06 45.91 4.99
C ASP A 59 -52.86 46.11 4.04
N LYS A 60 -51.89 46.95 4.43
CA LYS A 60 -50.63 47.22 3.70
C LYS A 60 -50.81 47.74 2.28
N GLU A 61 -51.84 48.56 2.08
CA GLU A 61 -52.20 49.11 0.78
C GLU A 61 -52.40 50.63 0.83
N CYS A 62 -52.14 51.28 -0.31
CA CYS A 62 -52.48 52.69 -0.49
C CYS A 62 -53.98 52.81 -0.73
N VAL A 63 -54.64 53.79 -0.12
CA VAL A 63 -56.09 53.98 -0.18
C VAL A 63 -56.42 55.45 -0.45
N CYS A 64 -57.63 55.73 -0.94
CA CYS A 64 -58.13 57.11 -1.06
C CYS A 64 -58.98 57.50 0.16
N GLU A 65 -59.32 58.79 0.29
CA GLU A 65 -60.13 59.32 1.39
C GLU A 65 -61.49 58.62 1.54
N VAL A 66 -62.14 58.24 0.42
CA VAL A 66 -63.44 57.55 0.43
C VAL A 66 -63.29 56.11 0.95
N CYS A 67 -62.28 55.36 0.49
CA CYS A 67 -61.96 54.02 1.00
C CYS A 67 -61.68 54.04 2.51
N CYS A 68 -60.99 55.07 3.00
CA CYS A 68 -60.70 55.24 4.43
C CYS A 68 -61.97 55.41 5.29
N GLN A 69 -63.01 56.05 4.77
CA GLN A 69 -64.27 56.29 5.49
C GLN A 69 -65.21 55.08 5.51
N HIS A 70 -65.01 54.14 4.59
CA HIS A 70 -65.86 52.95 4.42
C HIS A 70 -65.07 51.66 4.70
N GLU A 71 -64.38 51.14 3.69
CA GLU A 71 -63.75 49.82 3.71
C GLU A 71 -62.65 49.69 4.78
N HIS A 72 -61.90 50.76 5.06
CA HIS A 72 -60.83 50.77 6.08
C HIS A 72 -61.22 51.55 7.34
N LYS A 73 -62.52 51.59 7.67
CA LYS A 73 -63.02 52.34 8.82
C LYS A 73 -62.55 51.70 10.13
N GLY A 74 -61.74 52.45 10.88
CA GLY A 74 -61.16 52.02 12.16
C GLY A 74 -59.74 51.49 12.08
N HIS A 75 -59.16 51.38 10.87
CA HIS A 75 -57.75 51.04 10.67
C HIS A 75 -56.83 52.26 10.86
N ARG A 76 -55.55 52.01 11.14
CA ARG A 76 -54.55 53.07 11.25
C ARG A 76 -54.10 53.52 9.87
N VAL A 77 -54.71 54.60 9.39
CA VAL A 77 -54.42 55.20 8.09
C VAL A 77 -53.57 56.47 8.26
N LEU A 78 -52.43 56.53 7.57
CA LEU A 78 -51.52 57.69 7.54
C LEU A 78 -51.32 58.19 6.12
N LYS A 79 -50.73 59.38 5.96
CA LYS A 79 -50.28 59.81 4.63
C LYS A 79 -49.15 58.91 4.13
N THR A 80 -49.21 58.53 2.86
CA THR A 80 -48.17 57.72 2.17
C THR A 80 -46.77 58.28 2.34
N GLN A 81 -46.62 59.61 2.38
CA GLN A 81 -45.33 60.26 2.61
C GLN A 81 -44.77 60.03 4.02
N GLU A 82 -45.63 59.94 5.03
CA GLU A 82 -45.22 59.72 6.42
C GLU A 82 -44.79 58.26 6.63
N GLU A 83 -45.57 57.30 6.14
CA GLU A 83 -45.18 55.88 6.19
C GLU A 83 -43.91 55.61 5.39
N ARG A 84 -43.78 56.23 4.21
CA ARG A 84 -42.54 56.15 3.41
C ARG A 84 -41.32 56.64 4.20
N LYS A 85 -41.44 57.74 4.95
CA LYS A 85 -40.31 58.24 5.76
C LYS A 85 -39.89 57.24 6.83
N GLU A 86 -40.83 56.54 7.46
CA GLU A 86 -40.51 55.54 8.49
C GLU A 86 -39.90 54.28 7.89
N ARG A 87 -40.50 53.73 6.82
CA ARG A 87 -39.92 52.59 6.08
C ARG A 87 -38.55 52.91 5.48
N GLN A 88 -38.32 54.15 5.07
CA GLN A 88 -37.01 54.59 4.60
C GLN A 88 -35.95 54.52 5.71
N LYS A 89 -36.29 54.86 6.97
CA LYS A 89 -35.37 54.71 8.11
C LYS A 89 -35.07 53.25 8.40
N GLU A 90 -36.08 52.39 8.40
CA GLU A 90 -35.90 50.93 8.57
C GLU A 90 -34.99 50.35 7.48
N LEU A 91 -35.17 50.77 6.23
CA LEU A 91 -34.35 50.34 5.09
C LEU A 91 -32.89 50.77 5.26
N LEU A 92 -32.65 52.01 5.69
CA LEU A 92 -31.29 52.49 5.98
C LEU A 92 -30.64 51.71 7.12
N LYS A 93 -31.39 51.35 8.17
CA LYS A 93 -30.89 50.51 9.26
C LYS A 93 -30.51 49.11 8.75
N MET A 94 -31.39 48.47 7.98
CA MET A 94 -31.12 47.17 7.38
C MET A 94 -29.91 47.21 6.44
N GLN A 95 -29.74 48.31 5.70
CA GLN A 95 -28.57 48.52 4.84
C GLN A 95 -27.26 48.56 5.65
N VAL A 96 -27.24 49.28 6.77
CA VAL A 96 -26.07 49.32 7.67
C VAL A 96 -25.77 47.94 8.27
N ASP A 97 -26.80 47.22 8.72
CA ASP A 97 -26.64 45.88 9.31
C ASP A 97 -26.09 44.87 8.29
N ILE A 98 -26.58 44.90 7.05
CA ILE A 98 -26.06 44.08 5.95
C ILE A 98 -24.61 44.47 5.63
N GLN A 99 -24.30 45.75 5.54
CA GLN A 99 -22.94 46.21 5.24
C GLN A 99 -21.95 45.76 6.32
N LYS A 100 -22.35 45.79 7.60
CA LYS A 100 -21.55 45.28 8.71
C LYS A 100 -21.30 43.78 8.61
N ARG A 101 -22.35 42.99 8.28
CA ARG A 101 -22.22 41.54 8.07
C ARG A 101 -21.30 41.20 6.89
N ILE A 102 -21.35 41.99 5.81
CA ILE A 102 -20.45 41.85 4.66
C ILE A 102 -19.00 42.05 5.13
N GLN A 103 -18.71 43.17 5.80
CA GLN A 103 -17.35 43.46 6.30
C GLN A 103 -16.82 42.39 7.25
N GLU A 104 -17.66 41.88 8.15
CA GLU A 104 -17.25 40.81 9.08
C GLU A 104 -16.99 39.48 8.36
N THR A 105 -17.81 39.15 7.35
CA THR A 105 -17.63 37.95 6.53
C THR A 105 -16.37 38.05 5.67
N GLU A 106 -16.12 39.21 5.05
CA GLU A 106 -14.90 39.50 4.29
C GLU A 106 -13.65 39.39 5.18
N LYS A 107 -13.72 39.91 6.42
CA LYS A 107 -12.62 39.76 7.38
C LYS A 107 -12.35 38.29 7.70
N ARG A 108 -13.38 37.49 7.96
CA ARG A 108 -13.23 36.03 8.21
C ARG A 108 -12.66 35.31 6.98
N LEU A 109 -13.09 35.68 5.77
CA LEU A 109 -12.56 35.16 4.51
C LEU A 109 -11.06 35.48 4.33
N MET A 110 -10.58 36.61 4.83
CA MET A 110 -9.16 36.96 4.81
C MET A 110 -8.34 36.17 5.85
N GLU A 111 -8.93 35.84 7.00
CA GLU A 111 -8.26 35.13 8.11
C GLU A 111 -8.18 33.61 7.90
N LEU A 112 -9.24 32.99 7.38
CA LEU A 112 -9.34 31.54 7.14
C LEU A 112 -8.15 30.93 6.36
N PRO A 113 -7.67 31.54 5.25
CA PRO A 113 -6.51 31.03 4.52
C PRO A 113 -5.22 31.03 5.35
N HIS A 114 -5.09 31.94 6.32
CA HIS A 114 -3.92 31.97 7.19
C HIS A 114 -3.96 30.81 8.19
N VAL A 115 -5.11 30.59 8.83
CA VAL A 115 -5.33 29.46 9.74
C VAL A 115 -5.11 28.12 9.02
N ALA A 116 -5.64 27.98 7.81
CA ALA A 116 -5.43 26.78 6.99
C ALA A 116 -3.94 26.54 6.67
N ARG A 117 -3.19 27.60 6.35
CA ARG A 117 -1.73 27.52 6.12
C ARG A 117 -0.96 27.13 7.39
N GLN A 118 -1.32 27.69 8.54
CA GLN A 118 -0.72 27.33 9.82
C GLN A 118 -0.98 25.87 10.19
N HIS A 119 -2.22 25.42 10.07
CA HIS A 119 -2.58 24.01 10.31
C HIS A 119 -1.83 23.08 9.37
N LYS A 120 -1.73 23.42 8.08
CA LYS A 120 -0.92 22.66 7.11
C LYS A 120 0.55 22.57 7.53
N ALA A 121 1.15 23.67 7.96
CA ALA A 121 2.54 23.68 8.41
C ALA A 121 2.76 22.79 9.65
N LEU A 122 1.83 22.80 10.61
CA LEU A 122 1.89 21.94 11.80
C LEU A 122 1.80 20.46 11.44
N VAL A 123 0.87 20.08 10.56
CA VAL A 123 0.74 18.69 10.10
C VAL A 123 2.00 18.24 9.35
N GLN A 124 2.54 19.08 8.47
CA GLN A 124 3.77 18.76 7.74
C GLN A 124 5.00 18.62 8.66
N ALA A 125 5.10 19.45 9.70
CA ALA A 125 6.14 19.30 10.71
C ALA A 125 6.02 17.96 11.45
N LEU A 126 4.80 17.59 11.86
CA LEU A 126 4.53 16.29 12.50
C LEU A 126 4.83 15.10 11.58
N GLU A 127 4.50 15.20 10.29
CA GLU A 127 4.84 14.18 9.28
C GLU A 127 6.36 13.99 9.16
N GLN A 128 7.12 15.10 9.17
CA GLN A 128 8.58 15.05 9.11
C GLN A 128 9.17 14.44 10.40
N GLU A 129 8.72 14.90 11.57
CA GLU A 129 9.15 14.35 12.87
C GLU A 129 8.88 12.85 12.97
N SER A 130 7.70 12.41 12.52
CA SER A 130 7.36 10.98 12.45
C SER A 130 8.32 10.22 11.52
N THR A 131 8.63 10.78 10.35
CA THR A 131 9.54 10.16 9.38
C THR A 131 10.96 10.01 9.94
N ASP A 132 11.45 11.04 10.63
CA ASP A 132 12.77 11.04 11.25
C ASP A 132 12.84 10.00 12.38
N LEU A 133 11.82 9.94 13.23
CA LEU A 133 11.72 8.96 14.31
C LEU A 133 11.71 7.51 13.80
N PHE A 134 10.93 7.21 12.76
CA PHE A 134 10.91 5.85 12.20
C PHE A 134 12.22 5.49 11.51
N SER A 135 12.91 6.47 10.91
CA SER A 135 14.23 6.26 10.32
C SER A 135 15.27 5.91 11.40
N GLU A 136 15.25 6.59 12.53
CA GLU A 136 16.11 6.27 13.68
C GLU A 136 15.82 4.88 14.25
N LEU A 137 14.54 4.50 14.41
CA LEU A 137 14.16 3.16 14.86
C LEU A 137 14.66 2.07 13.92
N VAL A 138 14.52 2.25 12.61
CA VAL A 138 15.04 1.30 11.61
C VAL A 138 16.56 1.17 11.72
N ASN A 139 17.28 2.28 11.92
CA ASN A 139 18.73 2.26 12.10
C ASN A 139 19.13 1.49 13.37
N ASN A 140 18.43 1.69 14.49
CA ASN A 140 18.69 0.98 15.75
C ASN A 140 18.44 -0.54 15.63
N VAL A 141 17.34 -0.94 14.96
CA VAL A 141 17.05 -2.36 14.71
C VAL A 141 18.10 -2.98 13.78
N ASN A 142 18.53 -2.27 12.73
CA ASN A 142 19.59 -2.74 11.85
C ASN A 142 20.93 -2.89 12.58
N LEU A 143 21.30 -1.93 13.43
CA LEU A 143 22.51 -1.98 14.24
C LEU A 143 22.50 -3.19 15.19
N THR A 144 21.36 -3.43 15.84
CA THR A 144 21.17 -4.62 16.69
C THR A 144 21.37 -5.90 15.88
N GLY A 145 20.84 -5.95 14.65
CA GLY A 145 21.06 -7.09 13.74
C GLY A 145 22.53 -7.33 13.39
N ILE A 146 23.31 -6.26 13.18
CA ILE A 146 24.77 -6.36 12.95
C ILE A 146 25.47 -6.94 14.19
N GLN A 147 25.17 -6.39 15.38
CA GLN A 147 25.77 -6.85 16.64
C GLN A 147 25.46 -8.32 16.92
N VAL A 148 24.22 -8.77 16.70
CA VAL A 148 23.86 -10.20 16.81
C VAL A 148 24.70 -11.05 15.85
N GLY A 149 24.91 -10.59 14.62
CA GLY A 149 25.77 -11.28 13.65
C GLY A 149 27.22 -11.40 14.12
N GLU A 150 27.79 -10.35 14.71
CA GLU A 150 29.14 -10.35 15.26
C GLU A 150 29.29 -11.34 16.43
N VAL A 151 28.31 -11.38 17.34
CA VAL A 151 28.29 -12.34 18.45
C VAL A 151 28.22 -13.78 17.94
N LEU A 152 27.36 -14.06 16.96
CA LEU A 152 27.22 -15.40 16.37
C LEU A 152 28.49 -15.85 15.66
N SER A 153 29.14 -14.97 14.90
CA SER A 153 30.41 -15.26 14.23
C SER A 153 31.55 -15.54 15.22
N THR A 154 31.60 -14.78 16.32
CA THR A 154 32.58 -15.01 17.40
C THR A 154 32.34 -16.37 18.06
N HIS A 155 31.08 -16.71 18.30
CA HIS A 155 30.68 -18.00 18.87
C HIS A 155 31.04 -19.17 17.94
N GLU A 156 30.74 -19.06 16.64
CA GLU A 156 31.12 -20.04 15.61
C GLU A 156 32.63 -20.29 15.59
N THR A 157 33.42 -19.21 15.58
CA THR A 157 34.89 -19.31 15.58
C THR A 157 35.41 -20.01 16.84
N SER A 158 34.88 -19.65 18.02
CA SER A 158 35.27 -20.26 19.29
C SER A 158 34.92 -21.74 19.36
N LEU A 159 33.72 -22.12 18.89
CA LEU A 159 33.30 -23.52 18.81
C LEU A 159 34.20 -24.30 17.84
N GLY A 160 34.49 -23.72 16.67
CA GLY A 160 35.41 -24.28 15.68
C GLY A 160 36.77 -24.61 16.29
N SER A 161 37.41 -23.66 16.96
CA SER A 161 38.71 -23.90 17.64
C SER A 161 38.64 -24.99 18.71
N ARG A 162 37.52 -25.09 19.44
CA ARG A 162 37.34 -26.12 20.47
C ARG A 162 37.19 -27.52 19.85
N VAL A 163 36.44 -27.63 18.76
CA VAL A 163 36.28 -28.89 18.01
C VAL A 163 37.59 -29.31 17.36
N GLU A 164 38.31 -28.39 16.72
CA GLU A 164 39.64 -28.64 16.16
C GLU A 164 40.62 -29.14 17.24
N GLY A 165 40.60 -28.53 18.42
CA GLY A 165 41.39 -28.98 19.56
C GLY A 165 41.05 -30.40 20.02
N GLN A 166 39.77 -30.79 20.00
CA GLN A 166 39.37 -32.17 20.29
C GLN A 166 39.84 -33.14 19.22
N ILE A 167 39.66 -32.80 17.94
CA ILE A 167 40.13 -33.62 16.81
C ILE A 167 41.63 -33.87 16.96
N TYR A 168 42.42 -32.83 17.19
CA TYR A 168 43.87 -32.95 17.38
C TYR A 168 44.26 -33.85 18.56
N ARG A 169 43.54 -33.77 19.69
CA ARG A 169 43.78 -34.68 20.83
C ARG A 169 43.48 -36.13 20.48
N LEU A 170 42.34 -36.39 19.83
CA LEU A 170 41.94 -37.73 19.42
C LEU A 170 42.91 -38.31 18.38
N GLU A 171 43.34 -37.53 17.40
CA GLU A 171 44.34 -37.95 16.40
C GLU A 171 45.67 -38.35 17.05
N ASN A 172 46.12 -37.58 18.06
CA ASN A 172 47.34 -37.91 18.81
C ASN A 172 47.19 -39.16 19.70
N GLU A 173 45.98 -39.48 20.16
CA GLU A 173 45.71 -40.69 20.94
C GLU A 173 45.67 -41.95 20.06
N VAL A 174 45.25 -41.82 18.80
CA VAL A 174 45.14 -42.94 17.85
C VAL A 174 46.49 -43.60 17.57
N ALA A 175 47.59 -42.86 17.42
CA ALA A 175 48.89 -43.45 17.06
C ALA A 175 49.44 -44.40 18.15
N PRO A 176 49.52 -44.01 19.45
CA PRO A 176 49.86 -44.92 20.53
C PRO A 176 48.91 -46.11 20.67
N LEU A 177 47.60 -45.89 20.50
CA LEU A 177 46.61 -46.97 20.55
C LEU A 177 46.81 -47.99 19.42
N ARG A 178 47.09 -47.53 18.19
CA ARG A 178 47.42 -48.40 17.06
C ARG A 178 48.68 -49.22 17.31
N TRP A 179 49.75 -48.58 17.79
CA TRP A 179 50.98 -49.28 18.16
C TRP A 179 50.72 -50.34 19.24
N LYS A 180 49.97 -49.99 20.29
CA LYS A 180 49.60 -50.93 21.37
C LYS A 180 48.78 -52.11 20.82
N SER A 181 47.89 -51.86 19.86
CA SER A 181 47.10 -52.90 19.19
C SER A 181 47.97 -53.86 18.36
N GLU A 182 48.96 -53.34 17.63
CA GLU A 182 49.91 -54.16 16.87
C GLU A 182 50.76 -55.04 17.80
N GLU A 183 51.23 -54.47 18.90
CA GLU A 183 52.04 -55.21 19.88
C GLU A 183 51.24 -56.30 20.59
N LEU A 184 49.97 -56.03 20.92
CA LEU A 184 49.03 -57.05 21.42
C LEU A 184 48.82 -58.18 20.39
N SER A 185 48.70 -57.84 19.11
CA SER A 185 48.54 -58.82 18.02
C SER A 185 49.80 -59.67 17.81
N ARG A 186 50.98 -59.04 17.90
CA ARG A 186 52.27 -59.72 17.86
C ARG A 186 52.39 -60.70 19.02
N LEU A 187 52.06 -60.27 20.24
CA LEU A 187 52.09 -61.10 21.43
C LEU A 187 51.15 -62.31 21.27
N ALA A 188 49.92 -62.10 20.81
CA ALA A 188 48.93 -63.17 20.61
C ALA A 188 49.34 -64.21 19.56
N SER A 189 50.24 -63.88 18.63
CA SER A 189 50.70 -64.80 17.57
C SER A 189 52.02 -65.53 17.90
N MET A 190 52.57 -65.31 19.09
CA MET A 190 53.82 -65.96 19.51
C MET A 190 53.62 -67.46 19.77
N GLN A 191 54.52 -68.29 19.24
CA GLN A 191 54.52 -69.75 19.40
C GLN A 191 55.35 -70.24 20.61
N ASP A 192 56.20 -69.39 21.18
CA ASP A 192 57.02 -69.71 22.35
C ASP A 192 56.31 -69.24 23.63
N ASP A 193 55.79 -70.21 24.39
CA ASP A 193 55.02 -70.00 25.61
C ASP A 193 55.79 -69.24 26.70
N ILE A 194 57.11 -69.43 26.81
CA ILE A 194 57.93 -68.78 27.84
C ILE A 194 58.11 -67.30 27.51
N CYS A 195 58.37 -66.99 26.24
CA CYS A 195 58.52 -65.61 25.78
C CYS A 195 57.17 -64.86 25.78
N PHE A 196 56.06 -65.55 25.49
CA PHE A 196 54.71 -64.98 25.58
C PHE A 196 54.40 -64.50 27.01
N LEU A 197 54.53 -65.38 28.00
CA LEU A 197 54.20 -65.06 29.40
C LEU A 197 55.05 -63.92 29.95
N LYS A 198 56.35 -63.88 29.59
CA LYS A 198 57.23 -62.77 29.98
C LYS A 198 56.81 -61.43 29.37
N ASN A 199 56.49 -61.39 28.07
CA ASN A 199 56.11 -60.15 27.39
C ASN A 199 54.69 -59.69 27.77
N PHE A 200 53.77 -60.61 28.07
CA PHE A 200 52.41 -60.28 28.53
C PHE A 200 52.42 -59.49 29.84
N LEU A 201 53.20 -59.95 30.82
CA LEU A 201 53.32 -59.28 32.13
C LEU A 201 53.91 -57.87 32.03
N ILE A 202 54.68 -57.56 30.98
CA ILE A 202 55.22 -56.21 30.71
C ILE A 202 54.13 -55.29 30.13
N MET A 203 53.24 -55.82 29.28
CA MET A 203 52.19 -55.04 28.60
C MET A 203 51.03 -54.66 29.50
N GLU A 204 50.64 -55.53 30.45
CA GLU A 204 49.54 -55.28 31.40
C GLU A 204 49.79 -54.04 32.28
N ALA A 205 51.06 -53.76 32.61
CA ALA A 205 51.46 -52.58 33.38
C ALA A 205 51.20 -51.23 32.66
N LEU A 206 50.97 -51.23 31.34
CA LEU A 206 50.75 -50.04 30.52
C LEU A 206 49.25 -49.79 30.23
N GLY A 207 48.35 -50.54 30.88
CA GLY A 207 46.95 -50.73 30.46
C GLY A 207 45.95 -49.60 30.70
N GLN A 208 46.20 -48.63 31.58
CA GLN A 208 45.12 -47.79 32.11
C GLN A 208 45.22 -46.32 31.69
N THR A 209 44.52 -45.95 30.63
CA THR A 209 44.05 -44.57 30.41
C THR A 209 42.79 -44.63 29.57
N GLY A 210 41.64 -44.33 30.17
CA GLY A 210 40.41 -44.04 29.45
C GLY A 210 39.76 -42.85 30.13
N ALA A 211 39.85 -41.67 29.51
CA ALA A 211 39.11 -40.50 29.94
C ALA A 211 37.72 -40.53 29.28
N THR A 212 36.68 -40.43 30.11
CA THR A 212 35.29 -40.30 29.68
C THR A 212 35.11 -38.92 29.04
N GLU A 213 34.88 -38.86 27.73
CA GLU A 213 34.58 -37.59 27.04
C GLU A 213 33.07 -37.28 27.08
N GLU A 214 32.73 -36.11 27.62
CA GLU A 214 31.41 -35.50 27.48
C GLU A 214 31.21 -34.92 26.06
N SER A 215 30.02 -35.13 25.50
CA SER A 215 29.67 -34.75 24.13
C SER A 215 29.43 -33.25 24.00
N ILE A 216 30.37 -32.53 23.37
CA ILE A 216 30.30 -31.08 23.09
C ILE A 216 29.02 -30.68 22.33
N LEU A 217 28.46 -31.58 21.54
CA LEU A 217 27.34 -31.29 20.64
C LEU A 217 26.01 -31.03 21.39
N SER A 218 25.81 -31.63 22.56
CA SER A 218 24.54 -31.48 23.30
C SER A 218 24.37 -30.10 23.95
N GLN A 219 25.47 -29.42 24.28
CA GLN A 219 25.44 -28.09 24.91
C GLN A 219 25.14 -26.97 23.90
N GLU A 220 25.55 -27.13 22.64
CA GLU A 220 25.46 -26.10 21.61
C GLU A 220 24.03 -25.94 21.05
N GLU A 221 23.28 -27.05 20.97
CA GLU A 221 21.87 -27.02 20.53
C GLU A 221 21.00 -26.17 21.48
N ALA A 222 21.26 -26.21 22.78
CA ALA A 222 20.55 -25.42 23.79
C ALA A 222 20.83 -23.91 23.66
N VAL A 223 22.07 -23.52 23.34
CA VAL A 223 22.46 -22.12 23.14
C VAL A 223 21.77 -21.56 21.90
N VAL A 224 21.78 -22.31 20.79
CA VAL A 224 21.11 -21.91 19.55
C VAL A 224 19.59 -21.78 19.75
N ALA A 225 18.97 -22.71 20.48
CA ALA A 225 17.55 -22.62 20.82
C ALA A 225 17.22 -21.36 21.64
N SER A 226 18.06 -21.03 22.62
CA SER A 226 17.89 -19.84 23.47
C SER A 226 18.00 -18.54 22.66
N ILE A 227 18.98 -18.43 21.77
CA ILE A 227 19.15 -17.26 20.89
C ILE A 227 17.92 -17.10 19.97
N ARG A 228 17.43 -18.20 19.40
CA ARG A 228 16.24 -18.18 18.53
C ARG A 228 15.00 -17.70 19.29
N SER A 229 14.83 -18.11 20.55
CA SER A 229 13.74 -17.62 21.41
C SER A 229 13.83 -16.12 21.62
N ALA A 230 15.01 -15.62 22.03
CA ALA A 230 15.22 -14.19 22.28
C ALA A 230 14.96 -13.32 21.04
N LEU A 231 15.37 -13.78 19.85
CA LEU A 231 15.08 -13.06 18.59
C LEU A 231 13.58 -13.03 18.26
N LYS A 232 12.86 -14.10 18.58
CA LYS A 232 11.41 -14.17 18.38
C LYS A 232 10.66 -13.23 19.33
N GLU A 233 11.06 -13.20 20.61
CA GLU A 233 10.50 -12.27 21.60
C GLU A 233 10.70 -10.80 21.19
N LEU A 234 11.89 -10.47 20.66
CA LEU A 234 12.16 -9.14 20.12
C LEU A 234 11.23 -8.80 18.95
N GLN A 235 11.03 -9.74 18.02
CA GLN A 235 10.15 -9.56 16.87
C GLN A 235 8.70 -9.27 17.30
N GLU A 236 8.18 -10.08 18.23
CA GLU A 236 6.80 -9.94 18.74
C GLU A 236 6.63 -8.60 19.48
N SER A 237 7.58 -8.24 20.34
CA SER A 237 7.58 -6.97 21.08
C SER A 237 7.53 -5.74 20.16
N ILE A 238 8.39 -5.70 19.12
CA ILE A 238 8.38 -4.61 18.13
C ILE A 238 7.04 -4.54 17.40
N GLN A 239 6.49 -5.68 17.02
CA GLN A 239 5.21 -5.73 16.30
C GLN A 239 4.05 -5.21 17.15
N ASP A 240 4.01 -5.58 18.43
CA ASP A 240 2.94 -5.18 19.34
C ASP A 240 3.02 -3.70 19.71
N VAL A 241 4.23 -3.17 19.95
CA VAL A 241 4.43 -1.74 20.19
C VAL A 241 3.99 -0.91 18.98
N CYS A 242 4.32 -1.35 17.76
CA CYS A 242 3.88 -0.69 16.52
C CYS A 242 2.35 -0.68 16.38
N LYS A 243 1.70 -1.84 16.57
CA LYS A 243 0.24 -1.94 16.50
C LYS A 243 -0.45 -1.07 17.55
N ALA A 244 0.01 -1.12 18.80
CA ALA A 244 -0.56 -0.36 19.90
C ALA A 244 -0.41 1.16 19.68
N THR A 245 0.74 1.60 19.14
CA THR A 245 0.99 3.01 18.83
C THR A 245 0.09 3.49 17.68
N LEU A 246 -0.03 2.71 16.60
CA LEU A 246 -0.90 3.04 15.48
C LEU A 246 -2.36 3.18 15.93
N ALA A 247 -2.85 2.25 16.75
CA ALA A 247 -4.21 2.30 17.28
C ALA A 247 -4.47 3.60 18.07
N LYS A 248 -3.52 4.01 18.93
CA LYS A 248 -3.60 5.28 19.68
C LYS A 248 -3.67 6.49 18.77
N ILE A 249 -2.85 6.54 17.72
CA ILE A 249 -2.84 7.65 16.76
C ILE A 249 -4.18 7.71 16.00
N VAL A 250 -4.70 6.58 15.54
CA VAL A 250 -5.99 6.51 14.84
C VAL A 250 -7.13 7.04 15.72
N THR A 251 -7.17 6.69 17.01
CA THR A 251 -8.16 7.24 17.96
C THR A 251 -8.01 8.73 18.22
N LEU A 252 -6.79 9.29 18.15
CA LEU A 252 -6.58 10.72 18.35
C LEU A 252 -7.00 11.55 17.12
N VAL A 253 -6.84 10.99 15.92
CA VAL A 253 -7.21 11.66 14.66
C VAL A 253 -8.70 11.58 14.38
N ASN A 254 -9.37 10.51 14.83
CA ASN A 254 -10.81 10.31 14.69
C ASN A 254 -11.51 10.31 16.06
N PRO A 255 -11.64 11.46 16.73
CA PRO A 255 -12.55 11.54 17.86
C PRO A 255 -13.97 11.35 17.32
N ASP A 256 -14.68 10.33 17.83
CA ASP A 256 -16.11 10.15 17.55
C ASP A 256 -16.87 11.47 17.69
N PRO A 257 -17.86 11.77 16.83
CA PRO A 257 -18.71 12.93 17.02
C PRO A 257 -19.57 12.73 18.27
N VAL A 258 -19.15 13.35 19.37
CA VAL A 258 -19.92 13.79 20.55
C VAL A 258 -21.19 12.95 20.81
N ALA A 259 -21.06 11.94 21.67
CA ALA A 259 -22.20 11.44 22.41
C ALA A 259 -22.77 12.57 23.28
N SER A 260 -24.01 12.94 22.99
CA SER A 260 -24.80 13.83 23.84
C SER A 260 -24.96 13.21 25.22
N THR A 261 -24.83 14.05 26.24
CA THR A 261 -25.05 13.75 27.65
C THR A 261 -26.40 13.05 27.88
N PRO A 262 -26.45 12.10 28.82
CA PRO A 262 -27.60 12.00 29.73
C PRO A 262 -27.14 12.15 31.18
N ASN A 263 -27.82 13.04 31.90
CA ASN A 263 -27.70 13.20 33.34
C ASN A 263 -28.04 11.89 34.09
N GLY A 264 -27.07 11.45 34.90
CA GLY A 264 -27.16 10.99 36.30
C GLY A 264 -28.35 10.16 36.81
N ALA A 265 -28.06 8.93 37.25
CA ALA A 265 -28.14 8.42 38.64
C ALA A 265 -27.96 6.87 38.60
N ALA A 266 -26.81 6.34 39.06
CA ALA A 266 -26.62 5.61 40.35
C ALA A 266 -27.51 4.34 40.47
N VAL A 267 -27.05 3.13 40.80
CA VAL A 267 -26.24 2.70 41.96
C VAL A 267 -25.72 1.24 41.76
N ALA A 268 -24.47 1.02 42.17
CA ALA A 268 -23.77 -0.15 42.74
C ALA A 268 -23.91 -1.62 42.25
N ASP A 269 -22.71 -2.22 42.14
CA ASP A 269 -22.23 -3.56 42.56
C ASP A 269 -22.99 -4.83 42.16
N THR A 270 -22.29 -5.77 41.52
CA THR A 270 -21.57 -6.85 42.23
C THR A 270 -20.72 -7.67 41.23
N THR A 271 -19.57 -8.09 41.72
CA THR A 271 -18.59 -9.04 41.17
C THR A 271 -19.16 -10.42 40.82
N ALA A 272 -18.62 -11.07 39.79
CA ALA A 272 -18.11 -12.46 39.85
C ALA A 272 -17.68 -12.97 38.46
N ALA A 273 -16.45 -13.47 38.41
CA ALA A 273 -15.94 -14.35 37.38
C ALA A 273 -16.60 -15.74 37.47
N ASN A 274 -16.87 -16.39 36.34
CA ASN A 274 -16.37 -17.74 36.03
C ASN A 274 -16.90 -18.29 34.69
N ASN A 275 -15.93 -18.74 33.88
CA ASN A 275 -15.82 -20.03 33.20
C ASN A 275 -16.97 -20.61 32.35
N SER A 276 -16.60 -20.85 31.08
CA SER A 276 -16.70 -22.09 30.30
C SER A 276 -18.03 -22.85 30.27
N GLY A 277 -18.54 -23.04 29.05
CA GLY A 277 -19.50 -24.09 28.75
C GLY A 277 -19.92 -24.08 27.29
N GLN A 278 -19.38 -25.03 26.52
CA GLN A 278 -19.90 -25.44 25.22
C GLN A 278 -21.40 -25.75 25.32
N ALA A 279 -22.18 -25.33 24.31
CA ALA A 279 -23.36 -26.08 23.90
C ALA A 279 -23.64 -25.82 22.43
N SER A 280 -23.50 -26.90 21.67
CA SER A 280 -24.02 -27.05 20.32
C SER A 280 -25.54 -26.96 20.35
N THR A 281 -26.12 -26.14 19.46
CA THR A 281 -27.49 -26.32 18.99
C THR A 281 -27.49 -26.18 17.48
N GLN A 282 -27.58 -27.32 16.81
CA GLN A 282 -28.15 -27.42 15.48
C GLN A 282 -29.59 -26.94 15.56
N ASP A 283 -29.96 -26.01 14.69
CA ASP A 283 -31.33 -25.94 14.22
C ASP A 283 -31.35 -25.62 12.74
N THR A 284 -32.05 -26.49 12.03
CA THR A 284 -32.24 -26.56 10.59
C THR A 284 -33.33 -25.60 10.15
N ALA A 285 -33.11 -24.84 9.07
CA ALA A 285 -34.19 -24.35 8.23
C ALA A 285 -33.73 -24.34 6.76
N SER A 286 -34.32 -25.26 6.00
CA SER A 286 -34.11 -25.51 4.58
C SER A 286 -34.55 -24.34 3.69
N ALA A 287 -33.77 -24.07 2.65
CA ALA A 287 -34.17 -23.29 1.47
C ALA A 287 -34.37 -24.24 0.26
N PRO A 288 -35.25 -23.90 -0.71
CA PRO A 288 -35.72 -24.82 -1.76
C PRO A 288 -34.76 -24.93 -2.96
N PRO A 289 -34.94 -25.96 -3.84
CA PRO A 289 -33.99 -26.28 -4.90
C PRO A 289 -34.09 -25.35 -6.10
N SER A 290 -32.93 -25.06 -6.69
CA SER A 290 -32.77 -24.33 -7.95
C SER A 290 -33.28 -25.14 -9.16
N PRO A 291 -33.90 -24.51 -10.18
CA PRO A 291 -34.33 -25.22 -11.38
C PRO A 291 -33.17 -25.47 -12.37
N PHE A 292 -33.27 -26.59 -13.08
CA PHE A 292 -32.44 -27.00 -14.21
C PHE A 292 -32.30 -25.92 -15.31
N PRO A 293 -31.14 -25.84 -16.00
CA PRO A 293 -31.00 -25.00 -17.18
C PRO A 293 -31.61 -25.65 -18.44
N PRO A 294 -32.19 -24.87 -19.38
CA PRO A 294 -32.75 -25.36 -20.63
C PRO A 294 -31.67 -25.69 -21.69
N PRO A 295 -32.02 -26.44 -22.76
CA PRO A 295 -31.07 -27.16 -23.59
C PRO A 295 -30.32 -26.28 -24.61
N GLN A 296 -29.04 -26.62 -24.78
CA GLN A 296 -28.09 -26.07 -25.74
C GLN A 296 -28.55 -26.26 -27.19
N PRO A 297 -28.51 -25.23 -28.06
CA PRO A 297 -28.65 -25.43 -29.51
C PRO A 297 -27.40 -26.11 -30.07
N GLN A 298 -27.60 -27.25 -30.74
CA GLN A 298 -26.60 -27.89 -31.58
C GLN A 298 -26.27 -26.99 -32.77
N ALA A 299 -24.99 -26.62 -32.91
CA ALA A 299 -24.44 -26.04 -34.14
C ALA A 299 -23.71 -27.14 -34.93
N ALA A 300 -24.02 -27.19 -36.23
CA ALA A 300 -23.41 -28.07 -37.22
C ALA A 300 -21.91 -27.76 -37.44
N PRO A 301 -21.12 -28.67 -38.05
CA PRO A 301 -19.67 -28.62 -38.02
C PRO A 301 -19.16 -27.55 -38.99
N VAL A 302 -18.42 -26.58 -38.46
CA VAL A 302 -17.57 -25.72 -39.29
C VAL A 302 -16.18 -26.34 -39.29
N THR A 303 -15.88 -27.03 -40.37
CA THR A 303 -14.52 -27.48 -40.71
C THR A 303 -13.66 -26.22 -40.91
N THR A 304 -12.79 -25.92 -39.96
CA THR A 304 -11.67 -25.01 -40.19
C THR A 304 -10.43 -25.69 -39.65
N MET A 305 -9.50 -25.92 -40.56
CA MET A 305 -8.27 -26.69 -40.37
C MET A 305 -7.52 -26.23 -39.13
N GLY A 306 -7.31 -27.16 -38.20
CA GLY A 306 -6.45 -26.95 -37.05
C GLY A 306 -5.00 -26.83 -37.47
N LEU A 307 -4.37 -25.71 -37.11
CA LEU A 307 -3.09 -25.81 -36.41
C LEU A 307 -3.42 -25.81 -34.93
N ALA A 308 -3.45 -27.00 -34.32
CA ALA A 308 -3.28 -27.09 -32.88
C ALA A 308 -1.84 -26.62 -32.60
N ASN A 309 -1.66 -25.32 -32.35
CA ASN A 309 -0.40 -24.83 -31.81
C ASN A 309 -0.27 -25.43 -30.42
N SER A 310 0.55 -26.46 -30.29
CA SER A 310 0.99 -26.96 -29.00
C SER A 310 1.69 -25.81 -28.26
N GLU A 311 1.34 -25.62 -26.98
CA GLU A 311 1.98 -24.64 -26.10
C GLU A 311 3.51 -24.78 -26.20
N PRO A 312 4.26 -23.67 -26.36
CA PRO A 312 5.70 -23.71 -26.49
C PRO A 312 6.34 -24.28 -25.22
N LYS A 313 7.12 -25.34 -25.36
CA LYS A 313 7.75 -26.06 -24.23
C LYS A 313 9.24 -25.74 -24.08
N THR A 314 9.84 -25.13 -25.10
CA THR A 314 11.26 -24.75 -25.06
C THR A 314 11.41 -23.24 -25.21
N ARG A 315 12.56 -22.71 -24.76
CA ARG A 315 12.89 -21.30 -24.91
C ARG A 315 12.92 -20.89 -26.39
N GLU A 316 13.42 -21.75 -27.28
CA GLU A 316 13.47 -21.49 -28.73
C GLU A 316 12.08 -21.36 -29.35
N GLU A 317 11.09 -22.11 -28.86
CA GLU A 317 9.71 -21.97 -29.29
C GLU A 317 9.07 -20.68 -28.77
N LEU A 318 9.35 -20.31 -27.52
CA LEU A 318 8.91 -19.05 -26.91
C LEU A 318 9.46 -17.83 -27.67
N LEU A 319 10.74 -17.87 -28.07
CA LEU A 319 11.39 -16.79 -28.82
C LEU A 319 10.76 -16.49 -30.19
N LYS A 320 9.96 -17.41 -30.75
CA LYS A 320 9.19 -17.13 -31.98
C LYS A 320 8.13 -16.05 -31.78
N PHE A 321 7.75 -15.79 -30.53
CA PHE A 321 6.77 -14.80 -30.11
C PHE A 321 7.41 -13.58 -29.43
N ARG A 322 8.72 -13.39 -29.62
CA ARG A 322 9.49 -12.36 -28.92
C ARG A 322 8.91 -10.96 -29.11
N PHE A 323 8.90 -10.22 -28.01
CA PHE A 323 8.45 -8.86 -27.88
C PHE A 323 9.28 -8.16 -26.80
N GLU A 324 9.55 -6.88 -26.99
CA GLU A 324 10.34 -6.08 -26.05
C GLU A 324 9.46 -4.90 -25.58
N PRO A 325 8.77 -5.04 -24.44
CA PRO A 325 7.90 -3.98 -23.92
C PRO A 325 8.69 -2.74 -23.47
N THR A 326 8.16 -1.56 -23.76
CA THR A 326 8.75 -0.27 -23.36
C THR A 326 7.99 0.32 -22.18
N MET A 327 8.67 0.67 -21.08
CA MET A 327 8.02 1.28 -19.91
C MET A 327 7.57 2.72 -20.19
N ASP A 328 6.31 3.04 -19.87
CA ASP A 328 5.71 4.35 -20.15
C ASP A 328 6.05 5.40 -19.07
N ALA A 329 6.67 6.49 -19.48
CA ALA A 329 7.02 7.64 -18.64
C ALA A 329 5.80 8.39 -18.05
N ASN A 330 4.61 8.20 -18.64
CA ASN A 330 3.37 8.78 -18.15
C ASN A 330 2.72 7.97 -17.03
N THR A 331 3.04 6.67 -16.92
CA THR A 331 2.50 5.81 -15.85
C THR A 331 3.43 5.71 -14.64
N VAL A 332 4.74 5.85 -14.87
CA VAL A 332 5.79 5.58 -13.87
C VAL A 332 5.64 6.36 -12.56
N TYR A 333 5.83 5.65 -11.43
CA TYR A 333 5.88 6.24 -10.10
C TYR A 333 7.00 7.29 -9.94
N ARG A 334 6.74 8.34 -9.15
CA ARG A 334 7.58 9.54 -9.03
C ARG A 334 9.04 9.33 -8.59
N HIS A 335 9.38 8.20 -7.98
CA HIS A 335 10.76 7.83 -7.58
C HIS A 335 11.41 6.82 -8.53
N VAL A 336 10.72 6.39 -9.58
CA VAL A 336 11.25 5.42 -10.55
C VAL A 336 11.80 6.16 -11.77
N GLN A 337 13.10 6.01 -12.01
CA GLN A 337 13.77 6.59 -13.16
C GLN A 337 13.81 5.58 -14.30
N LEU A 338 13.28 5.97 -15.46
CA LEU A 338 13.43 5.22 -16.70
C LEU A 338 14.75 5.58 -17.39
N SER A 339 15.36 4.58 -18.02
CA SER A 339 16.63 4.64 -18.75
C SER A 339 16.63 3.61 -19.88
N ASP A 340 17.65 3.63 -20.72
CA ASP A 340 17.81 2.68 -21.83
C ASP A 340 16.60 2.66 -22.79
N GLY A 341 16.12 3.85 -23.15
CA GLY A 341 14.97 3.99 -24.03
C GLY A 341 13.64 3.48 -23.44
N GLY A 342 13.55 3.27 -22.12
CA GLY A 342 12.36 2.72 -21.47
C GLY A 342 12.45 1.20 -21.19
N HIS A 343 13.56 0.55 -21.52
CA HIS A 343 13.78 -0.88 -21.23
C HIS A 343 14.35 -1.13 -19.83
N LYS A 344 14.79 -0.08 -19.12
CA LYS A 344 15.30 -0.20 -17.75
C LYS A 344 14.71 0.84 -16.81
N ALA A 345 14.16 0.37 -15.69
CA ALA A 345 13.66 1.22 -14.61
C ALA A 345 14.46 1.01 -13.32
N THR A 346 14.78 2.10 -12.62
CA THR A 346 15.59 2.13 -11.40
C THR A 346 14.88 2.90 -10.29
N MET A 347 14.80 2.32 -9.10
CA MET A 347 14.27 3.00 -7.91
C MET A 347 15.29 4.02 -7.37
N ARG A 348 14.89 5.26 -7.20
CA ARG A 348 15.69 6.36 -6.62
C ARG A 348 15.21 6.73 -5.23
N ALA A 349 16.11 7.33 -4.45
CA ALA A 349 15.74 7.91 -3.16
C ALA A 349 14.98 9.22 -3.37
N GLU A 350 15.42 10.03 -4.32
CA GLU A 350 14.82 11.33 -4.60
C GLU A 350 13.51 11.20 -5.38
N ASN A 351 12.59 12.12 -5.11
CA ASN A 351 11.43 12.33 -5.95
C ASN A 351 11.89 13.05 -7.24
N LEU A 352 11.62 12.45 -8.39
CA LEU A 352 12.04 12.96 -9.69
C LEU A 352 11.19 14.15 -10.18
N ASN A 353 10.13 14.52 -9.45
CA ASN A 353 9.22 15.63 -9.77
C ASN A 353 8.68 15.57 -11.20
N LEU A 354 8.29 14.37 -11.63
CA LEU A 354 7.70 14.14 -12.94
C LEU A 354 6.39 14.94 -13.10
N PRO A 355 6.07 15.44 -14.31
CA PRO A 355 4.82 16.13 -14.56
C PRO A 355 3.61 15.27 -14.18
N ASP A 356 2.59 15.90 -13.60
CA ASP A 356 1.36 15.21 -13.26
C ASP A 356 0.69 14.66 -14.54
N HIS A 357 0.15 13.46 -14.43
CA HIS A 357 -0.50 12.77 -15.54
C HIS A 357 -1.59 11.84 -15.00
N PRO A 358 -2.79 11.77 -15.62
CA PRO A 358 -3.89 10.94 -15.13
C PRO A 358 -3.53 9.46 -15.01
N GLU A 359 -2.68 8.95 -15.90
CA GLU A 359 -2.22 7.56 -15.88
C GLU A 359 -1.10 7.27 -14.86
N ARG A 360 -0.59 8.29 -14.15
CA ARG A 360 0.56 8.14 -13.25
C ARG A 360 0.21 7.45 -11.95
N PHE A 361 0.99 6.44 -11.56
CA PHE A 361 0.88 5.84 -10.24
C PHE A 361 1.38 6.80 -9.15
N HIS A 362 0.48 7.16 -8.25
CA HIS A 362 0.77 8.14 -7.20
C HIS A 362 1.32 7.53 -5.93
N PHE A 363 0.83 6.34 -5.57
CA PHE A 363 1.15 5.66 -4.32
C PHE A 363 2.01 4.43 -4.54
N TRP A 364 1.57 3.53 -5.42
CA TRP A 364 2.29 2.30 -5.71
C TRP A 364 3.51 2.55 -6.57
N ARG A 365 4.64 1.95 -6.15
CA ARG A 365 5.94 2.02 -6.80
C ARG A 365 5.98 1.16 -8.07
N GLN A 366 5.15 1.50 -9.05
CA GLN A 366 4.97 0.68 -10.26
C GLN A 366 4.98 1.51 -11.54
N VAL A 367 5.05 0.81 -12.65
CA VAL A 367 5.03 1.33 -14.02
C VAL A 367 4.35 0.30 -14.91
N LEU A 368 3.57 0.78 -15.88
CA LEU A 368 3.06 -0.03 -16.99
C LEU A 368 3.81 0.31 -18.27
N CYS A 369 3.84 -0.62 -19.20
CA CYS A 369 4.40 -0.44 -20.53
C CYS A 369 3.43 0.28 -21.47
N GLU A 370 3.95 0.84 -22.56
CA GLU A 370 3.20 1.65 -23.51
C GLU A 370 2.36 0.80 -24.47
N GLU A 371 2.88 -0.35 -24.88
CA GLU A 371 2.30 -1.16 -25.94
C GLU A 371 1.16 -2.06 -25.42
N PRO A 372 -0.03 -2.00 -26.05
CA PRO A 372 -1.11 -2.94 -25.76
C PRO A 372 -0.82 -4.31 -26.37
N LEU A 373 -0.90 -5.36 -25.55
CA LEU A 373 -0.83 -6.75 -26.00
C LEU A 373 -2.23 -7.25 -26.30
N ALA A 374 -2.53 -7.49 -27.58
CA ALA A 374 -3.83 -7.97 -28.02
C ALA A 374 -3.75 -9.01 -29.14
N GLY A 375 -4.49 -10.11 -29.00
CA GLY A 375 -4.80 -11.03 -30.09
C GLY A 375 -3.68 -11.95 -30.60
N SER A 376 -2.41 -11.68 -30.35
CA SER A 376 -1.30 -12.61 -30.66
C SER A 376 -0.64 -13.14 -29.39
N PRO A 377 -0.01 -14.33 -29.44
CA PRO A 377 0.92 -14.73 -28.39
C PRO A 377 2.13 -13.79 -28.37
N TYR A 378 2.50 -13.34 -27.18
CA TYR A 378 3.67 -12.49 -26.91
C TYR A 378 4.57 -13.17 -25.88
N TYR A 379 5.88 -13.00 -26.06
CA TYR A 379 6.90 -13.48 -25.14
C TYR A 379 7.94 -12.40 -24.86
N TRP A 380 8.26 -12.14 -23.60
CA TRP A 380 9.34 -11.24 -23.21
C TRP A 380 10.08 -11.77 -21.98
N GLU A 381 11.35 -11.38 -21.82
CA GLU A 381 12.15 -11.74 -20.64
C GLU A 381 12.48 -10.50 -19.82
N VAL A 382 12.52 -10.66 -18.50
CA VAL A 382 12.90 -9.60 -17.57
C VAL A 382 13.90 -10.08 -16.53
N GLU A 383 14.83 -9.21 -16.20
CA GLU A 383 15.78 -9.35 -15.10
C GLU A 383 15.58 -8.23 -14.09
N TRP A 384 15.93 -8.48 -12.83
CA TRP A 384 15.87 -7.44 -11.81
C TRP A 384 17.02 -7.54 -10.81
N THR A 385 17.24 -6.43 -10.13
CA THR A 385 18.11 -6.34 -8.96
C THR A 385 17.28 -5.88 -7.76
N GLY A 386 17.58 -6.42 -6.58
CA GLY A 386 16.85 -6.12 -5.36
C GLY A 386 16.21 -7.35 -4.70
N LYS A 387 15.67 -7.15 -3.49
CA LYS A 387 15.19 -8.25 -2.63
C LYS A 387 13.81 -8.79 -3.06
N LYS A 388 12.98 -7.95 -3.67
CA LYS A 388 11.58 -8.25 -4.01
C LYS A 388 11.15 -7.51 -5.28
N ILE A 389 10.35 -8.15 -6.12
CA ILE A 389 9.76 -7.55 -7.32
C ILE A 389 8.39 -8.18 -7.60
N THR A 390 7.51 -7.44 -8.26
CA THR A 390 6.28 -7.99 -8.84
C THR A 390 6.28 -7.68 -10.33
N ILE A 391 6.02 -8.72 -11.15
CA ILE A 391 6.00 -8.67 -12.61
C ILE A 391 4.64 -9.17 -13.04
N GLY A 392 3.95 -8.47 -13.93
CA GLY A 392 2.61 -8.87 -14.31
C GLY A 392 2.09 -8.17 -15.54
N VAL A 393 0.79 -8.33 -15.74
CA VAL A 393 0.01 -7.68 -16.78
C VAL A 393 -1.26 -7.08 -16.17
N ALA A 394 -1.71 -5.96 -16.71
CA ALA A 394 -2.92 -5.30 -16.25
C ALA A 394 -3.72 -4.72 -17.41
N TYR A 395 -5.03 -4.61 -17.22
CA TYR A 395 -5.84 -3.78 -18.09
C TYR A 395 -5.53 -2.30 -17.90
N LYS A 396 -5.77 -1.51 -18.96
CA LYS A 396 -5.55 -0.07 -18.92
C LYS A 396 -6.42 0.59 -17.85
N GLU A 397 -7.61 0.07 -17.62
CA GLU A 397 -8.62 0.56 -16.71
C GLU A 397 -8.24 0.45 -15.23
N MET A 398 -7.16 -0.27 -14.89
CA MET A 398 -6.67 -0.39 -13.51
C MET A 398 -6.43 1.00 -12.90
N GLU A 399 -6.86 1.23 -11.65
CA GLU A 399 -6.76 2.54 -11.02
C GLU A 399 -5.30 2.99 -10.81
N ARG A 400 -5.08 4.32 -10.69
CA ARG A 400 -3.73 4.92 -10.64
C ARG A 400 -3.42 5.72 -9.37
N LYS A 401 -4.44 6.26 -8.71
CA LYS A 401 -4.29 7.31 -7.69
C LYS A 401 -4.41 6.82 -6.25
N GLY A 402 -5.20 5.76 -6.01
CA GLY A 402 -5.47 5.23 -4.68
C GLY A 402 -4.23 4.68 -3.97
N ALA A 403 -4.28 4.65 -2.64
CA ALA A 403 -3.34 3.90 -1.80
C ALA A 403 -3.86 2.48 -1.49
N ASP A 404 -5.05 2.17 -1.99
CA ASP A 404 -5.73 0.90 -1.85
C ASP A 404 -5.23 -0.14 -2.87
N ASP A 405 -5.74 -1.35 -2.74
CA ASP A 405 -5.37 -2.48 -3.59
C ASP A 405 -5.93 -2.37 -5.03
N ASN A 406 -6.91 -1.48 -5.28
CA ASN A 406 -7.51 -1.23 -6.59
C ASN A 406 -6.50 -0.73 -7.63
N SER A 407 -5.44 -0.04 -7.18
CA SER A 407 -4.37 0.49 -8.02
C SER A 407 -3.07 -0.33 -7.95
N ARG A 408 -3.06 -1.40 -7.15
CA ARG A 408 -1.88 -2.23 -6.90
C ARG A 408 -1.86 -3.45 -7.82
N LEU A 409 -0.78 -3.58 -8.59
CA LEU A 409 -0.61 -4.71 -9.50
C LEU A 409 -0.77 -6.07 -8.80
N GLY A 410 -1.70 -6.90 -9.29
CA GLY A 410 -2.04 -8.23 -8.77
C GLY A 410 -3.13 -8.28 -7.69
N HIS A 411 -3.51 -7.13 -7.13
CA HIS A 411 -4.44 -7.06 -5.99
C HIS A 411 -5.84 -6.57 -6.37
N ASN A 412 -6.17 -6.61 -7.65
CA ASN A 412 -7.48 -6.25 -8.18
C ASN A 412 -7.86 -7.20 -9.34
N ALA A 413 -9.14 -7.22 -9.68
CA ALA A 413 -9.68 -8.04 -10.78
C ALA A 413 -9.13 -7.67 -12.17
N LEU A 414 -8.47 -6.52 -12.31
CA LEU A 414 -7.95 -5.99 -13.57
C LEU A 414 -6.47 -6.30 -13.79
N SER A 415 -5.84 -7.10 -12.92
CA SER A 415 -4.40 -7.41 -13.02
C SER A 415 -4.04 -8.81 -12.53
N TRP A 416 -2.97 -9.34 -13.13
CA TRP A 416 -2.39 -10.64 -12.82
C TRP A 416 -0.88 -10.46 -12.66
N SER A 417 -0.28 -11.07 -11.64
CA SER A 417 1.14 -10.89 -11.40
C SER A 417 1.82 -12.06 -10.71
N LEU A 418 3.12 -12.17 -10.98
CA LEU A 418 4.06 -13.00 -10.27
C LEU A 418 4.88 -12.12 -9.31
N ASN A 419 4.83 -12.42 -8.03
CA ASN A 419 5.57 -11.74 -6.98
C ASN A 419 6.71 -12.62 -6.45
N TRP A 420 7.92 -12.07 -6.48
CA TRP A 420 9.11 -12.64 -5.86
C TRP A 420 9.32 -12.02 -4.47
N SER A 421 9.24 -12.84 -3.42
CA SER A 421 9.36 -12.38 -2.03
C SER A 421 10.80 -12.33 -1.50
N GLY A 422 11.78 -12.80 -2.29
CA GLY A 422 13.14 -13.07 -1.85
C GLY A 422 13.37 -14.52 -1.39
N THR A 423 12.29 -15.27 -1.12
CA THR A 423 12.34 -16.67 -0.68
C THR A 423 11.56 -17.61 -1.58
N GLY A 424 10.58 -17.11 -2.31
CA GLY A 424 9.78 -17.91 -3.24
C GLY A 424 8.89 -17.04 -4.13
N PHE A 425 8.24 -17.71 -5.08
CA PHE A 425 7.28 -17.08 -5.97
C PHE A 425 5.86 -17.17 -5.42
N SER A 426 5.02 -16.22 -5.81
CA SER A 426 3.60 -16.21 -5.50
C SER A 426 2.87 -15.60 -6.67
N PHE A 427 1.78 -16.22 -7.10
CA PHE A 427 0.90 -15.66 -8.11
C PHE A 427 -0.24 -14.90 -7.43
N TRP A 428 -0.56 -13.73 -7.97
CA TRP A 428 -1.55 -12.81 -7.41
C TRP A 428 -2.52 -12.37 -8.49
N HIS A 429 -3.82 -12.50 -8.18
CA HIS A 429 -4.93 -11.96 -8.96
C HIS A 429 -6.11 -11.70 -8.03
N ASP A 430 -6.79 -10.56 -8.19
CA ASP A 430 -7.96 -10.19 -7.39
C ASP A 430 -7.73 -10.27 -5.86
N GLY A 431 -6.51 -9.91 -5.44
CA GLY A 431 -6.09 -9.95 -4.04
C GLY A 431 -5.87 -11.36 -3.48
N GLN A 432 -6.04 -12.41 -4.29
CA GLN A 432 -5.83 -13.79 -3.89
C GLN A 432 -4.40 -14.23 -4.21
N GLU A 433 -3.73 -14.78 -3.20
CA GLU A 433 -2.38 -15.33 -3.33
C GLU A 433 -2.42 -16.84 -3.57
N LYS A 434 -1.64 -17.28 -4.56
CA LYS A 434 -1.26 -18.69 -4.74
C LYS A 434 0.24 -18.82 -4.58
N LEU A 435 0.69 -19.47 -3.51
CA LEU A 435 2.11 -19.73 -3.28
C LEU A 435 2.67 -20.69 -4.33
N LEU A 436 3.82 -20.33 -4.90
CA LEU A 436 4.56 -21.09 -5.89
C LEU A 436 5.94 -21.42 -5.30
N GLY A 437 6.55 -22.54 -5.69
CA GLY A 437 7.79 -23.03 -5.07
C GLY A 437 9.00 -22.07 -5.14
N SER A 438 10.16 -22.56 -4.69
CA SER A 438 11.36 -21.76 -4.40
C SER A 438 12.55 -21.91 -5.38
N PRO A 439 12.41 -21.86 -6.72
CA PRO A 439 13.58 -21.70 -7.57
C PRO A 439 14.09 -20.26 -7.45
N LYS A 440 15.38 -20.09 -7.15
CA LYS A 440 16.02 -18.78 -7.07
C LYS A 440 16.31 -18.27 -8.48
N ALA A 441 15.33 -17.60 -9.07
CA ALA A 441 15.43 -17.04 -10.42
C ALA A 441 15.95 -15.59 -10.40
N ARG A 442 16.78 -15.25 -11.38
CA ARG A 442 17.17 -13.85 -11.67
C ARG A 442 16.58 -13.31 -12.97
N ARG A 443 16.10 -14.21 -13.83
CA ARG A 443 15.46 -13.92 -15.10
C ARG A 443 14.16 -14.71 -15.22
N ILE A 444 13.11 -14.02 -15.65
CA ILE A 444 11.78 -14.61 -15.86
C ILE A 444 11.33 -14.32 -17.29
N GLY A 445 10.89 -15.38 -17.97
CA GLY A 445 10.18 -15.28 -19.24
C GLY A 445 8.69 -15.22 -18.98
N ILE A 446 7.98 -14.35 -19.69
CA ILE A 446 6.53 -14.18 -19.59
C ILE A 446 5.96 -14.49 -20.96
N TYR A 447 5.02 -15.42 -21.01
CA TYR A 447 4.27 -15.78 -22.20
C TYR A 447 2.80 -15.44 -22.00
N LEU A 448 2.23 -14.70 -22.94
CA LEU A 448 0.84 -14.31 -22.93
C LEU A 448 0.20 -14.71 -24.26
N ASP A 449 -0.74 -15.65 -24.24
CA ASP A 449 -1.61 -15.95 -25.37
C ASP A 449 -3.04 -15.58 -25.01
N GLN A 450 -3.51 -14.46 -25.55
CA GLN A 450 -4.84 -13.98 -25.25
C GLN A 450 -5.95 -14.83 -25.89
N GLN A 451 -5.70 -15.41 -27.08
CA GLN A 451 -6.69 -16.25 -27.76
C GLN A 451 -6.90 -17.56 -27.02
N ALA A 452 -5.81 -18.14 -26.53
CA ALA A 452 -5.84 -19.34 -25.72
C ALA A 452 -6.21 -19.06 -24.25
N GLY A 453 -6.16 -17.81 -23.80
CA GLY A 453 -6.43 -17.44 -22.41
C GLY A 453 -5.31 -17.84 -21.44
N ILE A 454 -4.07 -17.87 -21.91
CA ILE A 454 -2.91 -18.37 -21.16
C ILE A 454 -2.01 -17.20 -20.76
N LEU A 455 -1.66 -17.14 -19.48
CA LEU A 455 -0.54 -16.35 -18.95
C LEU A 455 0.41 -17.28 -18.20
N ALA A 456 1.61 -17.46 -18.74
CA ALA A 456 2.61 -18.36 -18.19
C ALA A 456 3.91 -17.63 -17.84
N PHE A 457 4.52 -18.07 -16.74
CA PHE A 457 5.78 -17.55 -16.23
C PHE A 457 6.81 -18.67 -16.20
N TYR A 458 7.99 -18.40 -16.75
CA TYR A 458 9.08 -19.35 -16.88
C TYR A 458 10.32 -18.82 -16.17
N HIS A 459 11.03 -19.72 -15.49
CA HIS A 459 12.40 -19.48 -15.03
C HIS A 459 13.34 -19.70 -16.22
N ILE A 460 14.16 -18.69 -16.52
CA ILE A 460 15.12 -18.77 -17.62
C ILE A 460 16.52 -18.95 -17.06
N ALA A 461 17.12 -20.12 -17.30
CA ALA A 461 18.50 -20.45 -16.91
C ALA A 461 19.15 -21.34 -17.96
N HIS A 462 20.43 -21.11 -18.27
CA HIS A 462 21.20 -21.93 -19.22
C HIS A 462 20.49 -22.20 -20.56
N ASN A 463 19.79 -21.18 -21.09
CA ASN A 463 18.99 -21.27 -22.32
C ASN A 463 17.79 -22.22 -22.26
N GLN A 464 17.37 -22.65 -21.07
CA GLN A 464 16.18 -23.45 -20.83
C GLN A 464 15.09 -22.59 -20.17
N ALA A 465 13.84 -22.96 -20.42
CA ALA A 465 12.66 -22.32 -19.86
C ALA A 465 11.88 -23.33 -19.00
N ASP A 466 11.98 -23.20 -17.69
CA ASP A 466 11.26 -24.06 -16.74
C ASP A 466 9.97 -23.38 -16.31
N LEU A 467 8.82 -24.04 -16.48
CA LEU A 467 7.54 -23.46 -16.10
C LEU A 467 7.45 -23.26 -14.57
N ILE A 468 7.23 -22.03 -14.14
CA ILE A 468 6.97 -21.68 -12.74
C ILE A 468 5.47 -21.76 -12.48
N HIS A 469 4.68 -21.13 -13.33
CA HIS A 469 3.23 -21.08 -13.18
C HIS A 469 2.55 -20.75 -14.49
N GLN A 470 1.41 -21.39 -14.71
CA GLN A 470 0.48 -21.10 -15.80
C GLN A 470 -0.88 -20.78 -15.20
N HIS A 471 -1.43 -19.66 -15.63
CA HIS A 471 -2.76 -19.20 -15.28
C HIS A 471 -3.64 -19.20 -16.52
N GLN A 472 -4.84 -19.76 -16.36
CA GLN A 472 -5.86 -19.81 -17.40
C GLN A 472 -6.94 -18.79 -17.06
N SER A 473 -7.18 -17.80 -17.94
CA SER A 473 -8.18 -16.76 -17.76
C SER A 473 -8.75 -16.30 -19.09
N GLN A 474 -10.00 -15.83 -19.08
CA GLN A 474 -10.60 -15.20 -20.25
C GLN A 474 -10.27 -13.72 -20.26
N PHE A 475 -9.32 -13.33 -21.10
CA PHE A 475 -8.92 -11.93 -21.20
C PHE A 475 -9.82 -11.16 -22.15
N THR A 476 -10.55 -10.16 -21.63
CA THR A 476 -11.59 -9.43 -22.36
C THR A 476 -11.11 -8.20 -23.13
N GLY A 477 -9.84 -7.83 -23.01
CA GLY A 477 -9.28 -6.62 -23.64
C GLY A 477 -7.75 -6.63 -23.70
N PRO A 478 -7.12 -5.59 -24.26
CA PRO A 478 -5.67 -5.48 -24.34
C PRO A 478 -5.01 -5.41 -22.96
N LEU A 479 -3.91 -6.15 -22.80
CA LEU A 479 -3.13 -6.17 -21.57
C LEU A 479 -1.84 -5.38 -21.70
N TYR A 480 -1.43 -4.74 -20.61
CA TYR A 480 -0.21 -3.95 -20.54
C TYR A 480 0.76 -4.60 -19.54
N PRO A 481 1.99 -4.93 -19.95
CA PRO A 481 3.03 -5.38 -19.03
C PRO A 481 3.26 -4.35 -17.92
N GLY A 482 3.53 -4.83 -16.71
CA GLY A 482 3.67 -4.00 -15.53
C GLY A 482 4.72 -4.52 -14.57
N PHE A 483 5.43 -3.58 -13.94
CA PHE A 483 6.48 -3.86 -12.98
C PHE A 483 6.27 -3.04 -11.73
N ARG A 484 6.29 -3.69 -10.57
CA ARG A 484 6.16 -3.04 -9.26
C ARG A 484 7.36 -3.37 -8.38
N PHE A 485 7.97 -2.31 -7.90
CA PHE A 485 9.13 -2.33 -7.03
C PHE A 485 8.71 -2.39 -5.57
N TRP A 486 9.56 -3.05 -4.77
CA TRP A 486 9.51 -2.90 -3.32
C TRP A 486 10.37 -1.71 -2.86
N ALA A 487 10.51 -1.50 -1.56
CA ALA A 487 11.17 -0.32 -0.96
C ALA A 487 12.70 -0.21 -1.15
N GLY A 488 13.33 -0.98 -2.05
CA GLY A 488 14.78 -0.99 -2.22
C GLY A 488 15.27 0.13 -3.13
N VAL A 489 15.88 1.19 -2.57
CA VAL A 489 16.62 2.19 -3.36
C VAL A 489 17.74 1.48 -4.14
N GLY A 490 17.87 1.81 -5.42
CA GLY A 490 18.83 1.18 -6.32
C GLY A 490 18.35 -0.14 -6.94
N ALA A 491 17.18 -0.67 -6.54
CA ALA A 491 16.57 -1.81 -7.22
C ALA A 491 16.26 -1.46 -8.68
N THR A 492 16.49 -2.39 -9.59
CA THR A 492 16.25 -2.21 -11.02
C THR A 492 15.40 -3.31 -11.59
N VAL A 493 14.63 -3.01 -12.64
CA VAL A 493 14.06 -4.01 -13.56
C VAL A 493 14.51 -3.65 -14.97
N THR A 494 14.91 -4.66 -15.73
CA THR A 494 15.40 -4.53 -17.10
C THR A 494 14.65 -5.52 -17.98
N VAL A 495 14.04 -5.03 -19.05
CA VAL A 495 13.52 -5.85 -20.14
C VAL A 495 14.72 -6.33 -20.96
N CYS A 496 14.88 -7.64 -21.09
CA CYS A 496 16.02 -8.23 -21.78
C CYS A 496 15.84 -8.11 -23.29
N GLN A 497 16.93 -7.77 -23.99
CA GLN A 497 16.99 -7.94 -25.44
C GLN A 497 17.03 -9.44 -25.77
N LEU A 498 16.21 -9.83 -26.74
CA LEU A 498 16.03 -11.23 -27.14
C LEU A 498 16.71 -11.51 -28.48
N ASP A 499 17.95 -12.02 -28.40
CA ASP A 499 18.76 -12.42 -29.56
C ASP A 499 18.14 -13.57 -30.37
#